data_AF-A0A3D6DA44-F1
#
_entry.id   AF-A0A3D6DA44-F1
#
_cell.length_a   1.000
_cell.length_b   1.000
_cell.length_c   1.000
_cell.angle_alpha   90.00
_cell.angle_beta   90.00
_cell.angle_gamma   90.00
#
_symmetry.space_group_name_H-M   'P 1'
#
loop_
_entity.id
_entity.type
_entity.pdbx_description
1 polymer ?
#
loop_
_entity_poly.entity_id
_entity_poly.type
_entity_poly.pdbx_seq_one_letter_code
_entity_poly.pdbx_strand_id
1 'polypeptide(L)'
;MWRCISVDRLVRLSPGCFLVSDRIKAVFDAESGIVKSLKKAAQESNLVIDLSFGKKTRAVVLMDSGHVILSPVSKNRIMKKIQGGMQR
;
A
#
# COMPACT_ATOMS: atom_id res chain seq x y z
N MET A 1 12.88 -2.08 23.01
CA MET A 1 12.33 -3.44 22.79
C MET A 1 11.86 -3.51 21.35
N TRP A 2 12.59 -4.18 20.46
CA TRP A 2 12.18 -4.34 19.06
C TRP A 2 11.11 -5.41 18.98
N ARG A 3 9.92 -5.06 18.49
CA ARG A 3 8.83 -6.01 18.36
C ARG A 3 9.01 -6.78 17.06
N CYS A 4 9.25 -8.08 17.16
CA CYS A 4 9.38 -8.96 16.00
C CYS A 4 8.05 -8.93 15.23
N ILE A 5 8.10 -8.61 13.93
CA ILE A 5 6.92 -8.57 13.07
C ILE A 5 6.64 -10.01 12.64
N SER A 6 5.48 -10.55 13.02
CA SER A 6 5.06 -11.87 12.54
C SER A 6 4.75 -11.81 11.05
N VAL A 7 5.18 -12.84 10.32
CA VAL A 7 5.03 -12.97 8.86
C VAL A 7 3.57 -12.96 8.41
N ASP A 8 2.62 -13.39 9.25
CA ASP A 8 1.18 -13.36 8.96
C ASP A 8 0.61 -11.94 8.77
N ARG A 9 1.34 -10.92 9.23
CA ARG A 9 0.93 -9.50 9.13
C ARG A 9 1.53 -8.79 7.94
N LEU A 10 2.10 -9.52 6.97
CA LEU A 10 2.77 -8.93 5.81
C LEU A 10 1.96 -9.09 4.53
N VAL A 11 1.70 -7.97 3.86
CA VAL A 11 1.06 -7.92 2.54
C VAL A 11 2.13 -7.71 1.48
N ARG A 12 2.40 -8.75 0.70
CA ARG A 12 3.29 -8.64 -0.46
C ARG A 12 2.62 -7.82 -1.58
N LEU A 13 3.23 -6.70 -1.94
CA LEU A 13 2.80 -5.85 -3.06
C LEU A 13 3.60 -6.10 -4.35
N SER A 14 4.90 -6.38 -4.25
CA SER A 14 5.78 -6.61 -5.41
C SER A 14 6.79 -7.72 -5.07
N PRO A 15 7.54 -8.28 -6.05
CA PRO A 15 8.70 -9.11 -5.72
C PRO A 15 9.65 -8.32 -4.80
N GLY A 16 9.93 -8.85 -3.61
CA GLY A 16 10.81 -8.22 -2.61
C GLY A 16 10.18 -7.15 -1.72
N CYS A 17 8.97 -6.65 -2.04
CA CYS A 17 8.33 -5.58 -1.25
C CYS A 17 7.09 -6.05 -0.48
N PHE A 18 7.09 -5.75 0.81
CA PHE A 18 6.02 -6.11 1.74
C PHE A 18 5.60 -4.90 2.57
N LEU A 19 4.31 -4.80 2.88
CA LEU A 19 3.77 -3.84 3.83
C LEU A 19 3.23 -4.56 5.06
N VAL A 20 3.23 -3.89 6.20
CA VAL A 20 2.56 -4.38 7.40
C VAL A 20 1.06 -4.12 7.26
N SER A 21 0.25 -5.17 7.25
CA SER A 21 -1.22 -5.11 7.11
C SER A 21 -1.85 -4.17 8.13
N ASP A 22 -1.42 -4.28 9.38
CA ASP A 22 -1.98 -3.54 10.53
C ASP A 22 -1.82 -2.02 10.40
N ARG A 23 -0.90 -1.57 9.55
CA ARG A 23 -0.59 -0.15 9.32
C ARG A 23 -1.23 0.42 8.06
N ILE A 24 -1.97 -0.39 7.30
CA ILE A 24 -2.68 0.07 6.12
C ILE A 24 -3.98 0.74 6.56
N LYS A 25 -4.10 2.05 6.31
CA LYS A 25 -5.32 2.83 6.61
C LYS A 25 -6.35 2.72 5.51
N ALA A 26 -5.91 2.74 4.26
CA ALA A 26 -6.81 2.67 3.10
C ALA A 26 -6.10 2.14 1.86
N VAL A 27 -6.87 1.52 0.96
CA VAL A 27 -6.43 1.07 -0.36
C VAL A 27 -7.36 1.66 -1.41
N PHE A 28 -6.79 2.39 -2.36
CA PHE A 28 -7.49 3.06 -3.43
C PHE A 28 -7.15 2.46 -4.79
N ASP A 29 -8.06 2.65 -5.74
CA ASP A 29 -7.77 2.40 -7.15
C ASP A 29 -7.04 3.60 -7.76
N ALA A 30 -6.08 3.37 -8.65
CA ALA A 30 -5.26 4.44 -9.23
C ALA A 30 -6.08 5.44 -10.06
N GLU A 31 -7.24 5.03 -10.56
CA GLU A 31 -8.11 5.83 -11.43
C GLU A 31 -9.06 6.76 -10.65
N SER A 32 -9.12 6.65 -9.31
CA SER A 32 -9.99 7.49 -8.50
C SER A 32 -9.57 8.97 -8.51
N GLY A 33 -10.55 9.88 -8.61
CA GLY A 33 -10.30 11.33 -8.58
C GLY A 33 -9.58 11.80 -7.30
N ILE A 34 -9.84 11.13 -6.16
CA ILE A 34 -9.21 11.42 -4.87
C ILE A 34 -7.70 11.13 -4.90
N VAL A 35 -7.28 10.11 -5.66
CA VAL A 35 -5.88 9.66 -5.70
C VAL A 35 -4.97 10.69 -6.35
N LYS A 36 -5.46 11.48 -7.31
CA LYS A 36 -4.66 12.57 -7.90
C LYS A 36 -4.29 13.61 -6.84
N SER A 37 -5.27 14.05 -6.05
CA SER A 37 -5.05 15.00 -4.95
C SER A 37 -4.19 14.40 -3.85
N LEU A 38 -4.44 13.14 -3.46
CA LEU A 38 -3.65 12.44 -2.44
C LEU A 38 -2.19 12.29 -2.86
N LYS A 39 -1.95 11.87 -4.11
CA LYS A 39 -0.60 11.74 -4.66
C LYS A 39 0.11 13.09 -4.68
N LYS A 40 -0.57 14.16 -5.10
CA LYS A 40 0.01 15.51 -5.13
C LYS A 40 0.42 15.97 -3.73
N ALA A 41 -0.47 15.85 -2.75
CA ALA A 41 -0.17 16.24 -1.36
C ALA A 41 1.00 15.44 -0.77
N ALA A 42 1.05 14.14 -1.05
CA ALA A 42 2.17 13.29 -0.63
C ALA A 42 3.48 13.62 -1.38
N GLN A 43 3.42 14.03 -2.65
CA GLN A 43 4.59 14.47 -3.40
C GLN A 43 5.16 15.77 -2.81
N GLU A 44 4.31 16.74 -2.51
CA GLU A 44 4.70 18.00 -1.85
C GLU A 44 5.34 17.75 -0.48
N SER A 45 4.90 16.71 0.23
CA SER A 45 5.42 16.32 1.54
C SER A 45 6.58 15.30 1.49
N ASN A 46 7.05 14.90 0.30
CA ASN A 46 8.04 13.82 0.12
C ASN A 46 7.66 12.47 0.77
N LEU A 47 6.37 12.16 0.85
CA LEU A 47 5.82 10.94 1.45
C LEU A 47 5.38 9.89 0.42
N VAL A 48 5.74 10.07 -0.86
CA VAL A 48 5.45 9.07 -1.90
C VAL A 48 6.54 8.02 -1.97
N ILE A 49 6.13 6.76 -1.88
CA ILE A 49 6.99 5.60 -2.15
C ILE A 49 6.50 4.94 -3.44
N ASP A 50 7.33 4.96 -4.46
CA ASP A 50 7.03 4.29 -5.73
C ASP A 50 7.47 2.82 -5.70
N LEU A 51 6.51 1.90 -5.69
CA LEU A 51 6.74 0.46 -5.83
C LEU A 51 6.27 -0.06 -7.20
N SER A 52 5.98 0.83 -8.16
CA SER A 52 5.52 0.45 -9.49
C SER A 52 6.65 -0.15 -10.35
N PHE A 53 7.92 0.14 -10.04
CA PHE A 53 9.09 -0.32 -10.81
C PHE A 53 8.94 -0.08 -12.32
N GLY A 54 8.41 1.08 -12.70
CA GLY A 54 8.16 1.44 -14.11
C GLY A 54 6.93 0.78 -14.75
N LYS A 55 6.17 -0.03 -13.98
CA LYS A 55 4.90 -0.62 -14.45
C LYS A 55 3.75 0.36 -14.22
N LYS A 56 2.63 0.16 -14.93
CA LYS A 56 1.40 0.91 -14.67
C LYS A 56 0.97 0.72 -13.20
N THR A 57 0.84 1.82 -12.48
CA THR A 57 0.26 1.84 -11.14
C THR A 57 -1.22 1.46 -11.23
N ARG A 58 -1.64 0.44 -10.49
CA ARG A 58 -3.02 -0.06 -10.46
C ARG A 58 -3.72 0.21 -9.13
N ALA A 59 -2.95 0.42 -8.06
CA ALA A 59 -3.50 0.73 -6.76
C ALA A 59 -2.58 1.70 -6.01
N VAL A 60 -3.18 2.40 -5.06
CA VAL A 60 -2.48 3.30 -4.15
C VAL A 60 -2.85 2.94 -2.73
N VAL A 61 -1.85 2.81 -1.86
CA VAL A 61 -2.04 2.43 -0.45
C VAL A 61 -1.66 3.60 0.44
N LEU A 62 -2.52 3.93 1.39
CA LEU A 62 -2.25 4.93 2.43
C LEU A 62 -1.85 4.22 3.72
N MET A 63 -0.68 4.57 4.24
CA MET A 63 -0.18 4.09 5.52
C MET A 63 -0.58 5.02 6.68
N ASP A 64 -0.57 4.46 7.89
CA ASP A 64 -0.73 5.19 9.16
C ASP A 64 0.26 6.34 9.34
N SER A 65 1.48 6.19 8.82
CA SER A 65 2.54 7.19 8.80
C SER A 65 2.34 8.32 7.78
N GLY A 66 1.21 8.33 7.05
CA GLY A 66 0.95 9.29 5.98
C GLY A 66 1.65 8.99 4.66
N HIS A 67 2.43 7.91 4.58
CA HIS A 67 3.09 7.51 3.34
C HIS A 67 2.07 7.00 2.32
N VAL A 68 2.23 7.44 1.07
CA VAL A 68 1.41 7.05 -0.06
C VAL A 68 2.22 6.14 -0.97
N ILE A 69 1.81 4.89 -1.06
CA ILE A 69 2.55 3.84 -1.73
C ILE A 69 1.88 3.53 -3.07
N LEU A 70 2.62 3.70 -4.16
CA LEU A 70 2.16 3.38 -5.52
C LEU A 70 2.44 1.91 -5.82
N SER A 71 1.40 1.15 -6.16
CA SER A 71 1.52 -0.30 -6.37
C SER A 71 1.11 -0.70 -7.79
N PRO A 72 1.85 -1.62 -8.44
CA PRO A 72 1.49 -2.16 -9.75
C PRO A 72 0.44 -3.28 -9.64
N VAL A 73 0.13 -3.73 -8.42
CA VAL A 73 -0.87 -4.77 -8.13
C VAL A 73 -2.25 -4.13 -7.98
N SER A 74 -3.28 -4.83 -8.47
CA SER A 74 -4.66 -4.35 -8.40
C SER A 74 -5.18 -4.29 -6.97
N LYS A 75 -6.05 -3.31 -6.70
CA LYS A 75 -6.74 -3.12 -5.41
C LYS A 75 -7.36 -4.41 -4.90
N ASN A 76 -8.10 -5.15 -5.75
CA ASN A 76 -8.78 -6.38 -5.36
C ASN A 76 -7.81 -7.47 -4.86
N ARG A 77 -6.61 -7.58 -5.47
CA ARG A 77 -5.60 -8.55 -5.04
C ARG A 77 -4.97 -8.16 -3.70
N ILE A 78 -4.80 -6.86 -3.44
CA ILE A 78 -4.34 -6.36 -2.15
C ILE A 78 -5.39 -6.64 -1.07
N MET A 79 -6.66 -6.31 -1.34
CA MET A 79 -7.77 -6.55 -0.41
C MET A 79 -7.91 -8.03 -0.07
N LYS A 80 -7.81 -8.93 -1.06
CA LYS A 80 -7.85 -10.38 -0.81
C LYS A 80 -6.73 -10.86 0.13
N LYS A 81 -5.53 -10.26 0.05
CA LYS A 81 -4.43 -10.58 0.97
C LYS A 81 -4.64 -10.05 2.38
N ILE A 82 -5.18 -8.83 2.50
CA ILE A 82 -5.52 -8.24 3.81
C ILE A 82 -6.60 -9.08 4.50
N GLN A 83 -7.67 -9.44 3.77
CA GLN A 83 -8.76 -10.26 4.30
C GLN A 83 -8.32 -11.70 4.63
N GLY A 84 -7.43 -12.29 3.83
CA GLY A 84 -6.90 -13.64 4.10
C GLY A 84 -6.11 -13.76 5.39
N GLY A 85 -5.53 -12.65 5.89
CA GLY A 85 -4.91 -12.58 7.23
C GLY A 85 -5.90 -12.31 8.37
N MET A 86 -7.13 -11.88 8.07
CA MET A 86 -8.17 -11.53 9.05
C MET A 86 -9.04 -12.74 9.46
N GLN A 87 -8.91 -13.90 8.80
CA GLN A 87 -9.72 -15.10 9.05
C GLN A 87 -8.99 -16.18 9.88
N ARG A 88 -8.01 -15.81 10.71
CA ARG A 88 -7.31 -16.73 11.61
C ARG A 88 -7.32 -16.21 13.03
#